data_AF-A0AAV8X146-F1
#
_entry.id   AF-A0AAV8X146-F1
#
_cell.length_a   1.000
_cell.length_b   1.000
_cell.length_c   1.000
_cell.angle_alpha   90.00
_cell.angle_beta   90.00
_cell.angle_gamma   90.00
#
_symmetry.space_group_name_H-M   'P 1'
#
loop_
_entity.id
_entity.type
_entity.pdbx_description
1 polymer ?
#
loop_
_entity_poly.entity_id
_entity_poly.type
_entity_poly.pdbx_seq_one_letter_code
_entity_poly.pdbx_strand_id
1 'polypeptide(L)'
;MVRTYKKKTDRCDIDEGEMKDAVKAVLSRRMSQRAACVTFGVKRSTLQHRIRKTLRERNLNVEHLDDTGQDSGTSDDGELPKKSKYASRQVFSAEQENMLVIYIKKASAIQHGLTYKN
;
A
#
# COMPACT_ATOMS: atom_id res chain seq x y z
N MET A 1 12.23 31.39 -30.89
CA MET A 1 11.18 31.88 -29.96
C MET A 1 10.78 30.74 -29.04
N VAL A 2 10.89 30.89 -27.72
CA VAL A 2 10.58 29.82 -26.76
C VAL A 2 9.06 29.79 -26.53
N ARG A 3 8.46 28.61 -26.64
CA ARG A 3 7.01 28.43 -26.46
C ARG A 3 6.63 28.54 -24.99
N THR A 4 5.80 29.50 -24.64
CA THR A 4 5.17 29.61 -23.31
C THR A 4 3.86 28.83 -23.29
N TYR A 5 3.76 27.85 -22.38
CA TYR A 5 2.56 27.03 -22.21
C TYR A 5 1.64 27.65 -21.15
N LYS A 6 0.38 27.90 -21.52
CA LYS A 6 -0.68 28.28 -20.57
C LYS A 6 -1.36 27.02 -20.03
N LYS A 7 -1.56 26.98 -18.71
CA LYS A 7 -2.28 25.86 -18.07
C LYS A 7 -3.76 25.90 -18.44
N LYS A 8 -4.37 24.73 -18.61
CA LYS A 8 -5.81 24.59 -18.94
C LYS A 8 -6.73 24.51 -17.73
N THR A 9 -6.20 24.20 -16.54
CA THR A 9 -6.99 23.93 -15.33
C THR A 9 -6.24 24.33 -14.06
N ASP A 10 -6.98 24.66 -13.01
CA ASP A 10 -6.46 25.07 -11.69
C ASP A 10 -6.18 23.88 -10.76
N ARG A 11 -6.09 22.65 -11.29
CA ARG A 11 -5.80 21.42 -10.52
C ARG A 11 -4.46 21.46 -9.76
N CYS A 12 -3.58 22.41 -10.11
CA CYS A 12 -2.29 22.62 -9.47
C CYS A 12 -2.27 23.85 -8.56
N ASP A 13 -3.39 24.54 -8.38
CA ASP A 13 -3.47 25.66 -7.45
C ASP A 13 -3.64 25.08 -6.04
N ILE A 14 -2.53 25.04 -5.31
CA ILE A 14 -2.45 24.47 -3.97
C ILE A 14 -1.70 25.48 -3.14
N ASP A 15 -2.29 25.89 -2.02
CA ASP A 15 -1.55 26.73 -1.08
C ASP A 15 -0.36 25.97 -0.51
N GLU A 16 0.84 26.47 -0.79
CA GLU A 16 2.07 25.81 -0.37
C GLU A 16 2.31 25.92 1.13
N GLY A 17 1.75 26.94 1.79
CA GLY A 17 1.86 27.14 3.24
C GLY A 17 1.13 26.05 3.99
N GLU A 18 -0.18 25.94 3.74
CA GLU A 18 -1.07 24.93 4.30
C GLU A 18 -0.55 23.51 4.02
N MET A 19 -0.03 23.26 2.80
CA MET A 19 0.56 21.96 2.47
C MET A 19 1.81 21.65 3.31
N LYS A 20 2.70 22.62 3.53
CA LYS A 20 3.92 22.41 4.34
C LYS A 20 3.56 22.13 5.79
N ASP A 21 2.58 22.84 6.33
CA ASP A 21 2.17 22.68 7.72
C ASP A 21 1.40 21.38 7.94
N ALA A 22 0.58 20.96 6.97
CA ALA A 22 -0.03 19.62 6.96
C ALA A 22 1.02 18.50 6.95
N VAL A 23 2.05 18.61 6.11
CA VAL A 23 3.14 17.61 6.06
C VAL A 23 3.90 17.57 7.39
N LYS A 24 4.24 18.73 7.98
CA LYS A 24 4.91 18.79 9.28
C LYS A 24 4.07 18.14 10.38
N ALA A 25 2.78 18.45 10.44
CA ALA A 25 1.88 17.96 11.47
C ALA A 25 1.68 16.44 11.41
N VAL A 26 1.70 15.85 10.21
CA VAL A 26 1.65 14.39 10.02
C VAL A 26 2.99 13.74 10.36
N LEU A 27 4.12 14.32 9.92
CA LEU A 27 5.45 13.77 10.20
C LEU A 27 5.80 13.83 11.70
N SER A 28 5.35 14.87 12.41
CA SER A 28 5.49 14.97 13.87
C SER A 28 4.53 14.08 14.65
N ARG A 29 3.70 13.28 13.98
CA ARG A 29 2.64 12.43 14.57
C ARG A 29 1.63 13.20 15.43
N ARG A 30 1.51 14.52 15.24
CA ARG A 30 0.51 15.34 15.96
C ARG A 30 -0.93 15.03 15.50
N MET A 31 -1.10 14.65 14.25
CA MET A 31 -2.41 14.36 13.65
C MET A 31 -2.32 13.30 12.55
N SER A 32 -3.43 12.59 12.34
CA SER A 32 -3.54 11.60 11.27
C SER A 32 -3.64 12.28 9.89
N GLN A 33 -3.30 11.57 8.82
CA GLN A 33 -3.42 12.11 7.46
C GLN A 33 -4.83 12.59 7.14
N ARG A 34 -5.85 11.85 7.59
CA ARG A 34 -7.26 12.19 7.37
C ARG A 34 -7.62 13.48 8.12
N ALA A 35 -7.20 13.61 9.39
CA ALA A 35 -7.41 14.83 10.17
C ALA A 35 -6.70 16.03 9.54
N ALA A 36 -5.44 15.89 9.14
CA ALA A 36 -4.67 16.96 8.50
C ALA A 36 -5.30 17.45 7.19
N CYS A 37 -5.89 16.56 6.38
CA CYS A 37 -6.60 16.96 5.16
C CYS A 37 -7.81 17.86 5.45
N VAL A 38 -8.55 17.54 6.52
CA VAL A 38 -9.74 18.31 6.90
C VAL A 38 -9.35 19.66 7.50
N THR A 39 -8.31 19.70 8.35
CA THR A 39 -7.89 20.95 9.03
C THR A 39 -7.24 21.96 8.09
N PHE A 40 -6.38 21.49 7.17
CA PHE A 40 -5.61 22.36 6.27
C PHE A 40 -6.23 22.46 4.86
N GLY A 41 -7.40 21.84 4.63
CA GLY A 41 -8.10 21.90 3.35
C GLY A 41 -7.34 21.28 2.16
N VAL A 42 -6.41 20.37 2.41
CA VAL A 42 -5.57 19.77 1.37
C VAL A 42 -6.10 18.42 0.89
N LYS A 43 -5.98 18.15 -0.42
CA LYS A 43 -6.38 16.86 -1.00
C LYS A 43 -5.48 15.72 -0.47
N ARG A 44 -6.11 14.66 0.05
CA ARG A 44 -5.43 13.47 0.61
C ARG A 44 -4.37 12.86 -0.29
N SER A 45 -4.68 12.67 -1.58
CA SER A 45 -3.73 12.13 -2.56
C SER A 45 -2.47 12.98 -2.68
N THR A 46 -2.63 14.30 -2.61
CA THR A 46 -1.52 15.24 -2.76
C THR A 46 -0.68 15.31 -1.50
N LEU A 47 -1.32 15.31 -0.32
CA LEU A 47 -0.63 15.24 0.97
C LEU A 47 0.22 13.96 1.07
N GLN A 48 -0.34 12.81 0.71
CA GLN A 48 0.40 11.54 0.69
C GLN A 48 1.60 11.57 -0.26
N HIS A 49 1.42 12.10 -1.46
CA HIS A 49 2.52 12.22 -2.42
C HIS A 49 3.65 13.10 -1.85
N ARG A 50 3.30 14.23 -1.24
CA ARG A 50 4.25 15.16 -0.60
C ARG A 50 4.98 14.49 0.56
N ILE A 51 4.29 13.77 1.43
CA ILE A 51 4.90 13.01 2.54
C ILE A 51 5.90 11.98 2.01
N ARG A 52 5.50 11.15 1.04
CA ARG A 52 6.39 10.14 0.43
C ARG A 52 7.62 10.78 -0.20
N LYS A 53 7.47 11.91 -0.89
CA LYS A 53 8.57 12.67 -1.45
C LYS A 53 9.53 13.13 -0.34
N THR A 54 9.02 13.74 0.73
CA THR A 54 9.86 14.22 1.84
C THR A 54 10.57 13.09 2.60
N LEU A 55 9.93 11.92 2.75
CA LEU A 55 10.57 10.76 3.40
C LEU A 55 11.69 10.18 2.53
N ARG A 56 11.45 10.09 1.22
CA ARG A 56 12.45 9.66 0.24
C ARG A 56 13.67 10.59 0.23
N GLU A 57 13.44 11.90 0.25
CA GLU A 57 14.53 12.91 0.31
C GLU A 57 15.35 12.79 1.61
N ARG A 58 14.73 12.33 2.71
CA ARG A 58 15.39 12.13 4.00
C ARG A 58 16.04 10.75 4.16
N ASN A 59 16.02 9.89 3.12
CA ASN A 59 16.47 8.49 3.20
C ASN A 59 15.86 7.70 4.36
N LEU A 60 14.67 8.07 4.82
CA LEU A 60 13.94 7.34 5.85
C LEU A 60 13.20 6.18 5.17
N ASN A 61 13.37 4.96 5.69
CA ASN A 61 12.71 3.77 5.16
C ASN A 61 11.19 3.98 5.10
N VAL A 62 10.66 3.98 3.88
CA VAL A 62 9.21 4.09 3.60
C VAL A 62 8.61 2.69 3.63
N GLU A 63 8.71 2.02 4.77
CA GLU A 63 7.92 0.81 5.03
C GLU A 63 6.55 1.29 5.53
N HIS A 64 5.48 0.99 4.77
CA HIS A 64 4.04 1.18 5.13
C HIS A 64 3.42 2.58 5.08
N LEU A 65 3.40 3.17 3.88
CA LEU A 65 2.39 4.19 3.53
C LEU A 65 1.44 3.66 2.45
N ASP A 66 1.05 2.40 2.62
CA ASP A 66 0.24 1.68 1.65
C ASP A 66 -1.21 2.18 1.73
N ASP A 67 -1.74 2.48 0.55
CA ASP A 67 -3.09 2.89 0.27
C ASP A 67 -4.05 1.72 0.56
N THR A 68 -4.45 1.54 1.81
CA THR A 68 -5.72 0.88 2.11
C THR A 68 -6.83 1.87 1.76
N GLY A 69 -7.22 1.85 0.49
CA GLY A 69 -8.47 2.43 -0.03
C GLY A 69 -9.69 1.70 0.54
N GLN A 70 -9.75 1.58 1.86
CA GLN A 70 -10.80 0.87 2.58
C GLN A 70 -11.42 1.84 3.57
N ASP A 71 -12.50 2.47 3.12
CA ASP A 71 -13.46 3.15 3.98
C ASP A 71 -14.35 2.08 4.64
N SER A 72 -13.85 1.49 5.72
CA SER A 72 -14.69 0.71 6.63
C SER A 72 -13.96 0.64 7.97
N GLY A 73 -14.51 1.36 8.95
CA GLY A 73 -13.92 1.50 10.27
C GLY A 73 -13.89 0.19 11.04
N THR A 74 -12.75 -0.05 11.71
CA THR A 74 -12.65 -0.79 12.96
C THR A 74 -11.31 -0.41 13.59
N SER A 75 -11.38 0.19 14.78
CA SER A 75 -10.29 0.37 15.73
C SER A 75 -9.82 -0.98 16.26
N ASP A 76 -8.51 -1.27 16.19
CA ASP A 76 -7.83 -2.12 17.18
C ASP A 76 -6.30 -2.01 17.01
N ASP A 77 -5.62 -1.66 18.10
CA ASP A 77 -4.17 -1.55 18.22
C ASP A 77 -3.58 -2.96 18.40
N GLY A 78 -2.91 -3.47 17.38
CA GLY A 78 -2.20 -4.76 17.46
C GLY A 78 -1.35 -5.01 16.23
N GLU A 79 -0.04 -5.01 16.40
CA GLU A 79 0.95 -5.33 15.37
C GLU A 79 0.83 -6.81 14.98
N LEU A 80 -0.09 -7.13 14.07
CA LEU A 80 -0.28 -8.46 13.53
C LEU A 80 0.71 -8.70 12.39
N PRO A 81 1.41 -9.86 12.36
CA PRO A 81 2.26 -10.21 11.23
C PRO A 81 1.42 -10.19 9.96
N LYS A 82 1.93 -9.53 8.91
CA LYS A 82 1.26 -9.36 7.61
C LYS A 82 0.80 -10.71 7.08
N LYS A 83 -0.45 -11.06 7.36
CA LYS A 83 -1.10 -12.22 6.76
C LYS A 83 -1.18 -11.93 5.27
N SER A 84 -0.62 -12.82 4.45
CA SER A 84 -0.75 -12.69 2.98
C SER A 84 -2.24 -12.62 2.63
N LYS A 85 -2.60 -12.02 1.49
CA LYS A 85 -4.01 -11.91 1.05
C LYS A 85 -4.73 -13.27 1.02
N TYR A 86 -3.97 -14.36 0.93
CA TYR A 86 -4.45 -15.74 0.88
C TYR A 86 -4.37 -16.49 2.22
N ALA A 87 -3.78 -15.88 3.26
CA ALA A 87 -3.63 -16.48 4.57
C ALA A 87 -4.93 -16.47 5.41
N SER A 88 -5.98 -15.78 4.96
CA SER A 88 -7.25 -15.67 5.68
C SER A 88 -8.14 -16.92 5.58
N ARG A 89 -7.85 -17.84 4.65
CA ARG A 89 -8.65 -19.06 4.42
C ARG A 89 -7.76 -20.29 4.19
N GLN A 90 -6.67 -20.40 4.95
CA GLN A 90 -5.84 -21.61 4.89
C GLN A 90 -6.64 -22.81 5.39
N VAL A 91 -6.78 -23.81 4.51
CA VAL A 91 -7.46 -25.08 4.80
C VAL A 91 -6.48 -26.08 5.45
N PHE A 92 -5.20 -25.97 5.11
CA PHE A 92 -4.13 -26.82 5.62
C PHE A 92 -3.18 -26.03 6.51
N SER A 93 -2.58 -26.70 7.50
CA SER A 93 -1.41 -26.16 8.19
C SER A 93 -0.21 -26.08 7.24
N ALA A 94 0.79 -25.25 7.55
CA ALA A 94 1.99 -25.12 6.72
C ALA A 94 2.72 -26.45 6.49
N GLU A 95 2.71 -27.34 7.50
CA GLU A 95 3.29 -28.67 7.39
C GLU A 95 2.49 -29.57 6.43
N GLN A 96 1.15 -29.57 6.57
CA GLN A 96 0.26 -30.33 5.70
C GLN A 96 0.32 -29.85 4.24
N GLU A 97 0.41 -28.54 4.03
CA GLU A 97 0.58 -27.93 2.71
C GLU A 97 1.88 -28.42 2.06
N ASN A 98 2.99 -28.40 2.80
CA ASN A 98 4.28 -28.89 2.30
C ASN A 98 4.23 -30.38 1.95
N MET A 99 3.60 -31.20 2.79
CA MET A 99 3.42 -32.62 2.52
C MET A 99 2.59 -32.87 1.25
N LEU A 100 1.51 -32.12 1.06
CA LEU A 100 0.68 -32.19 -0.15
C LEU A 100 1.46 -31.77 -1.40
N VAL A 101 2.22 -30.68 -1.32
CA VAL A 101 3.07 -30.21 -2.43
C VAL A 101 4.09 -31.27 -2.83
N ILE A 102 4.73 -31.91 -1.86
CA ILE A 102 5.68 -33.00 -2.13
C ILE A 102 4.98 -34.17 -2.82
N TYR A 103 3.81 -34.58 -2.33
CA TYR A 103 3.04 -35.68 -2.92
C TYR A 103 2.64 -35.39 -4.35
N ILE A 104 2.06 -34.22 -4.63
CA ILE A 104 1.61 -33.84 -5.98
C ILE A 104 2.79 -33.80 -6.95
N LYS A 105 3.93 -33.24 -6.55
CA LYS A 105 5.15 -33.23 -7.39
C LYS A 105 5.64 -34.65 -7.71
N LYS A 106 5.64 -35.55 -6.72
CA LYS A 106 6.00 -36.96 -6.90
C LYS A 106 5.03 -37.67 -7.84
N ALA A 107 3.72 -37.54 -7.60
CA ALA A 107 2.69 -38.15 -8.42
C ALA A 107 2.76 -37.64 -9.87
N SER A 108 2.93 -36.33 -10.05
CA SER A 108 3.12 -35.71 -11.36
C SER A 108 4.36 -36.28 -12.05
N ALA A 109 5.50 -36.42 -11.38
CA ALA A 109 6.70 -36.97 -11.99
C ALA A 109 6.51 -38.45 -12.43
N ILE A 110 5.77 -39.25 -11.65
CA ILE A 110 5.49 -40.66 -11.97
C ILE A 110 4.52 -40.76 -13.16
N GLN A 111 3.47 -39.95 -13.18
CA GLN A 111 2.40 -40.03 -14.17
C GLN A 111 2.68 -39.19 -15.42
N HIS A 112 3.70 -38.33 -15.40
CA HIS A 112 4.07 -37.51 -16.54
C HIS A 112 4.48 -38.40 -17.73
N GLY A 113 3.64 -38.41 -18.77
CA GLY A 113 3.84 -39.22 -19.96
C GLY A 113 3.10 -40.56 -19.96
N LEU A 114 2.49 -40.98 -18.84
CA LEU A 114 1.48 -42.04 -18.84
C LEU A 114 0.11 -41.44 -19.20
N THR A 115 -0.15 -41.29 -20.50
CA THR A 115 -1.51 -41.11 -20.99
C THR A 115 -2.04 -42.48 -21.42
N TYR A 116 -3.19 -42.88 -20.89
CA TYR A 116 -3.87 -44.08 -21.40
C TYR A 116 -4.22 -43.84 -22.87
N LYS A 117 -3.82 -44.76 -23.76
CA LYS A 117 -4.33 -44.76 -25.13
C LYS A 117 -5.83 -45.04 -25.05
N ASN A 118 -6.63 -44.09 -25.52
CA ASN A 118 -8.06 -44.28 -25.75
C ASN A 118 -8.30 -45.34 -26.84
#